data_AF-A0A2N6N5U5-F1
#
_entry.id   AF-A0A2N6N5U5-F1
#
_cell.length_a   1.000
_cell.length_b   1.000
_cell.length_c   1.000
_cell.angle_alpha   90.00
_cell.angle_beta   90.00
_cell.angle_gamma   90.00
#
_symmetry.space_group_name_H-M   'P 1'
#
loop_
_entity.id
_entity.type
_entity.pdbx_description
1 polymer ?
#
loop_
_entity_poly.entity_id
_entity_poly.type
_entity_poly.pdbx_seq_one_letter_code
_entity_poly.pdbx_strand_id
1 'polypeptide(L)' 'MNIVGDRDLTDSPCIGICSATALGDEICIGCGRTFEEVCRWNFLSDDEKVTINLRLAQNREKLQSF' A
#
# COMPACT_ATOMS: atom_id res chain seq x y z
N MET A 1 9.68 -8.82 -1.94
CA MET A 1 11.12 -8.75 -2.19
C MET A 1 11.49 -9.94 -3.02
N ASN A 2 12.10 -9.70 -4.16
CA ASN A 2 12.70 -10.73 -5.01
C ASN A 2 13.98 -11.27 -4.35
N ILE A 3 14.48 -12.42 -4.83
CA ILE A 3 15.67 -13.12 -4.29
C ILE A 3 16.93 -12.23 -4.29
N VAL A 4 16.94 -11.18 -5.13
CA VAL A 4 18.03 -10.20 -5.25
C VAL A 4 17.96 -9.07 -4.22
N GLY A 5 16.89 -8.99 -3.41
CA GLY A 5 16.73 -7.98 -2.37
C GLY A 5 16.11 -6.65 -2.82
N ASP A 6 15.78 -6.52 -4.11
CA ASP A 6 15.08 -5.34 -4.62
C ASP A 6 13.60 -5.31 -4.16
N ARG A 7 12.99 -4.13 -4.26
CA ARG A 7 11.54 -3.97 -4.07
C ARG A 7 10.84 -4.17 -5.41
N ASP A 8 9.97 -5.15 -5.47
CA ASP A 8 9.04 -5.34 -6.59
C ASP A 8 7.86 -4.37 -6.42
N LEU A 9 7.29 -3.90 -7.53
CA LEU A 9 6.04 -3.13 -7.52
C LEU A 9 4.83 -3.94 -7.04
N THR A 10 4.95 -5.27 -6.93
CA THR A 10 3.96 -6.15 -6.29
C THR A 10 4.16 -6.28 -4.77
N ASP A 11 5.24 -5.72 -4.21
CA ASP A 11 5.52 -5.83 -2.79
C ASP A 11 4.55 -5.02 -1.94
N SER A 12 4.20 -5.59 -0.79
CA SER A 12 3.34 -4.91 0.18
C SER A 12 4.09 -3.73 0.82
N PRO A 13 3.58 -2.48 0.72
CA PRO A 13 4.18 -1.33 1.39
C PRO A 13 3.82 -1.27 2.89
N CYS A 14 3.29 -2.36 3.46
CA CYS A 14 2.79 -2.40 4.82
C CYS A 14 3.93 -2.37 5.85
N ILE A 15 3.78 -1.55 6.89
CA ILE A 15 4.73 -1.45 8.01
C ILE A 15 4.26 -2.20 9.25
N GLY A 16 3.21 -3.02 9.15
CA GLY A 16 2.63 -3.77 10.28
C GLY A 16 1.73 -2.95 11.21
N ILE A 17 1.45 -1.69 10.86
CA ILE A 17 0.51 -0.81 11.58
C ILE A 17 -0.64 -0.48 10.65
N CYS A 18 -1.88 -0.77 11.08
CA CYS A 18 -3.07 -0.48 10.30
C CYS A 18 -4.02 0.43 11.05
N SER A 19 -4.10 1.70 10.67
CA SER A 19 -5.07 2.63 11.25
C SER A 19 -6.46 2.49 10.62
N ALA A 20 -6.55 2.10 9.34
CA ALA A 20 -7.84 1.86 8.69
C ALA A 20 -8.61 0.68 9.32
N THR A 21 -7.90 -0.37 9.74
CA THR A 21 -8.51 -1.52 10.43
C THR A 21 -8.61 -1.30 11.94
N ALA A 22 -7.61 -0.72 12.59
CA ALA A 22 -7.58 -0.61 14.05
C ALA A 22 -8.31 0.62 14.61
N LEU A 23 -8.32 1.73 13.86
CA LEU A 23 -8.86 3.03 14.29
C LEU A 23 -10.06 3.48 13.45
N GLY A 24 -10.30 2.84 12.30
CA GLY A 24 -11.44 3.13 11.42
C GLY A 24 -11.21 4.28 10.44
N ASP A 25 -9.95 4.66 10.20
CA ASP A 25 -9.63 5.66 9.16
C ASP A 25 -10.01 5.16 7.77
N GLU A 26 -10.44 6.05 6.88
CA GLU A 26 -10.72 5.68 5.48
C GLU A 26 -9.45 5.21 4.76
N ILE A 27 -8.31 5.81 5.10
CA ILE A 27 -6.99 5.52 4.55
C ILE A 27 -6.01 5.21 5.68
N CYS A 28 -5.33 4.08 5.59
CA CYS A 28 -4.34 3.68 6.56
C CYS A 28 -3.12 4.62 6.53
N ILE A 29 -2.81 5.29 7.64
CA ILE A 29 -1.65 6.20 7.73
C ILE A 29 -0.30 5.49 7.55
N GLY A 30 -0.23 4.19 7.87
CA GLY A 30 1.00 3.41 7.80
C GLY A 30 1.37 2.98 6.37
N CYS A 31 0.39 2.54 5.58
CA CYS A 31 0.64 2.01 4.23
C CYS A 31 -0.04 2.81 3.10
N GLY A 32 -0.96 3.71 3.42
CA GLY A 32 -1.69 4.57 2.47
C GLY A 32 -2.86 3.88 1.76
N ARG A 33 -3.15 2.62 2.08
CA ARG A 33 -4.23 1.83 1.45
C ARG A 33 -5.55 1.99 2.20
N THR A 34 -6.66 1.76 1.49
CA THR A 34 -7.99 1.64 2.11
C THR A 34 -8.11 0.32 2.89
N PHE A 35 -9.12 0.21 3.74
CA PHE A 35 -9.43 -1.04 4.44
C PHE A 35 -9.62 -2.22 3.47
N GLU A 36 -10.40 -2.04 2.40
CA GLU A 36 -10.68 -3.09 1.41
C GLU A 36 -9.38 -3.57 0.72
N GLU A 37 -8.51 -2.64 0.33
CA GLU A 37 -7.23 -2.96 -0.30
C GLU A 37 -6.28 -3.71 0.64
N VAL A 38 -6.27 -3.36 1.93
CA VAL A 38 -5.48 -4.06 2.94
C VAL A 38 -6.00 -5.49 3.13
N CYS A 39 -7.32 -5.67 3.27
CA CYS A 39 -7.93 -6.97 3.48
C CYS A 39 -7.81 -7.90 2.27
N ARG A 40 -7.91 -7.35 1.06
CA ARG A 40 -7.85 -8.12 -0.17
C ARG A 40 -6.45 -8.36 -0.70
N TRP A 41 -5.41 -7.73 -0.15
CA TRP A 41 -4.06 -7.68 -0.75
C TRP A 41 -3.53 -9.03 -1.25
N ASN A 42 -3.71 -10.09 -0.47
CA ASN A 42 -3.22 -11.43 -0.80
C ASN A 42 -4.00 -12.12 -1.93
N PHE A 43 -5.20 -11.62 -2.25
CA PHE A 43 -6.09 -12.13 -3.30
C PHE A 43 -6.03 -11.29 -4.59
N LEU A 44 -5.33 -10.16 -4.57
CA LEU A 44 -5.15 -9.33 -5.76
C LEU A 44 -4.17 -9.99 -6.73
N SER A 45 -4.44 -9.82 -8.02
CA SER A 45 -3.48 -10.08 -9.08
C SER A 45 -2.29 -9.13 -9.00
N ASP A 46 -1.19 -9.49 -9.66
CA ASP A 46 0.01 -8.66 -9.65
C ASP A 46 -0.24 -7.31 -10.35
N ASP A 47 -1.04 -7.28 -11.42
CA ASP A 47 -1.45 -6.05 -12.10
C ASP A 47 -2.26 -5.12 -11.18
N GLU A 48 -3.14 -5.68 -10.35
CA GLU A 48 -3.90 -4.92 -9.34
C GLU A 48 -2.98 -4.37 -8.25
N LYS A 49 -2.03 -5.16 -7.75
CA LYS A 49 -1.05 -4.71 -6.75
C LYS A 49 -0.19 -3.57 -7.29
N VAL A 50 0.29 -3.70 -8.53
CA VAL A 50 1.08 -2.66 -9.21
C VAL A 50 0.25 -1.38 -9.35
N THR A 51 -1.01 -1.49 -9.80
CA THR A 51 -1.90 -0.34 -9.95
C THR A 51 -2.10 0.42 -8.64
N ILE A 52 -2.34 -0.32 -7.54
CA ILE A 52 -2.47 0.28 -6.20
C ILE A 52 -1.16 0.95 -5.79
N ASN A 53 -0.04 0.25 -5.90
CA ASN A 53 1.26 0.78 -5.47
C ASN A 53 1.70 2.02 -6.26
N LEU A 54 1.40 2.09 -7.56
CA LEU A 54 1.64 3.28 -8.38
C LEU A 54 0.81 4.47 -7.88
N ARG A 55 -0.49 4.27 -7.59
CA ARG A 55 -1.35 5.31 -7.01
C ARG A 55 -0.80 5.79 -5.66
N LEU A 56 -0.35 4.88 -4.81
CA LEU A 56 0.23 5.21 -3.50
C LEU A 56 1.51 6.04 -3.64
N ALA A 57 2.37 5.72 -4.59
CA ALA A 57 3.59 6.49 -4.86
C ALA A 57 3.25 7.94 -5.25
N GLN A 58 2.28 8.13 -6.15
CA GLN A 58 1.81 9.47 -6.56
C GLN A 58 1.20 10.27 -5.40
N ASN A 59 0.47 9.61 -4.50
CA ASN A 59 -0.12 10.27 -3.34
C ASN A 59 0.94 10.71 -2.32
N ARG A 60 2.04 9.95 -2.18
CA ARG A 60 3.15 10.32 -1.27
C ARG A 60 3.92 11.55 -1.77
N GLU A 61 4.13 11.68 -3.08
CA GLU A 61 4.82 12.85 -3.64
C GLU A 61 4.05 14.16 -3.36
N LYS A 62 2.72 14.13 -3.46
CA LYS A 62 1.85 15.29 -3.17
C LYS A 62 1.85 15.72 -1.69
N LEU A 63 2.17 14.80 -0.79
CA LEU A 63 2.27 15.07 0.66
C LEU A 63 3.63 15.63 1.07
N GLN A 64 4.67 15.49 0.23
CA GLN A 64 6.01 16.03 0.49
C GLN A 64 6.24 17.42 -0.13
N SER A 65 5.28 17.93 -0.90
CA SER A 65 5.34 19.23 -1.57
C SER A 65 4.69 20.38 -0.77
N PHE A 66 4.62 20.28 0.55
CA PHE A 66 4.13 21.31 1.47
C PHE A 66 5.12 21.58 2.59
#